data_AF-A0A3A0CSB8-F1
#
_entry.id   AF-A0A3A0CSB8-F1
#
_cell.length_a   1.000
_cell.length_b   1.000
_cell.length_c   1.000
_cell.angle_alpha   90.00
_cell.angle_beta   90.00
_cell.angle_gamma   90.00
#
_symmetry.space_group_name_H-M   'P 1'
#
loop_
_entity.id
_entity.type
_entity.pdbx_description
1 polymer ?
#
loop_
_entity_poly.entity_id
_entity_poly.type
_entity_poly.pdbx_seq_one_letter_code
_entity_poly.pdbx_strand_id
1 'polypeptide(L)'
;MSRTLVVDGDHLKRLMQLCRILGSGGATLQQLRSKLKASRRTVFRDLAALGDLGIKVDLTDKGYKIKVNAATCRKMIIDRTTKSLDQLLSSCLK
;
A
#
# COMPACT_ATOMS: atom_id res chain seq x y z
N MET A 1 7.46 6.99 -17.12
CA MET A 1 8.04 5.70 -16.66
C MET A 1 6.92 4.88 -16.01
N SER A 2 6.40 3.86 -16.70
CA SER A 2 5.43 2.93 -16.11
C SER A 2 6.12 2.06 -15.07
N ARG A 3 5.84 2.30 -13.79
CA ARG A 3 6.29 1.40 -12.71
C ARG A 3 5.38 0.17 -12.74
N THR A 4 5.84 -0.91 -13.33
CA THR A 4 5.11 -2.19 -13.29
C THR A 4 5.02 -2.64 -11.82
N LEU A 5 3.80 -2.68 -11.30
CA LEU A 5 3.49 -3.05 -9.93
C LEU A 5 3.62 -4.58 -9.81
N VAL A 6 4.84 -5.08 -9.58
CA VAL A 6 5.06 -6.49 -9.22
C VAL A 6 4.76 -6.61 -7.73
N VAL A 7 3.55 -7.08 -7.42
CA VAL A 7 3.12 -7.36 -6.05
C VAL A 7 3.31 -8.85 -5.79
N ASP A 8 4.39 -9.22 -5.10
CA ASP A 8 4.49 -10.56 -4.52
C ASP A 8 3.51 -10.70 -3.32
N GLY A 9 3.17 -11.94 -2.95
CA GLY A 9 2.17 -12.21 -1.90
C GLY A 9 2.54 -11.61 -0.54
N ASP A 10 3.83 -11.54 -0.21
CA ASP A 10 4.33 -10.96 1.04
C ASP A 10 4.26 -9.43 1.05
N HIS A 11 4.49 -8.80 -0.11
CA HIS A 11 4.32 -7.38 -0.32
C HIS A 11 2.84 -7.00 -0.19
N LEU A 12 1.92 -7.76 -0.79
CA LEU A 12 0.48 -7.54 -0.63
C LEU A 12 0.08 -7.64 0.85
N LYS A 13 0.54 -8.68 1.55
CA LYS A 13 0.27 -8.88 2.98
C LYS A 13 0.78 -7.70 3.81
N ARG A 14 1.96 -7.18 3.50
CA ARG A 14 2.55 -6.03 4.19
C ARG A 14 1.80 -4.73 3.92
N LEU A 15 1.36 -4.49 2.68
CA LEU A 15 0.52 -3.32 2.33
C LEU A 15 -0.83 -3.37 3.06
N MET A 16 -1.44 -4.55 3.14
CA MET A 16 -2.68 -4.78 3.89
C MET A 16 -2.50 -4.52 5.41
N GLN A 17 -1.38 -4.96 5.98
CA GLN A 17 -1.02 -4.64 7.37
C GLN A 17 -0.79 -3.13 7.56
N LEU A 18 -0.12 -2.47 6.61
CA LEU A 18 0.09 -1.03 6.62
C LEU A 18 -1.25 -0.29 6.68
N CYS A 19 -2.19 -0.64 5.80
CA CYS A 19 -3.50 -0.02 5.78
C CYS A 19 -4.28 -0.21 7.08
N ARG A 20 -4.20 -1.39 7.69
CA ARG A 20 -4.82 -1.63 8.99
C ARG A 20 -4.21 -0.72 10.07
N ILE A 21 -2.89 -0.66 10.15
CA ILE A 21 -2.18 0.15 11.15
C ILE A 21 -2.49 1.65 10.96
N LEU A 22 -2.38 2.15 9.74
CA LEU A 22 -2.57 3.56 9.43
C LEU A 22 -4.03 4.00 9.53
N GLY A 23 -4.99 3.10 9.24
CA GLY A 23 -6.42 3.38 9.33
C GLY A 23 -6.96 3.40 10.76
N SER A 24 -6.26 2.78 11.72
CA SER A 24 -6.68 2.70 13.13
C SER A 24 -6.33 3.93 13.99
N GLY A 25 -5.75 4.99 13.41
CA GLY A 25 -5.37 6.19 14.17
C GLY A 25 -3.99 6.76 13.82
N GLY A 26 -3.27 6.08 12.92
CA GLY A 26 -1.94 6.47 12.47
C GLY A 26 -0.81 5.77 13.24
N ALA A 27 0.41 5.88 12.73
CA ALA A 27 1.59 5.29 13.33
C ALA A 27 2.88 6.04 12.94
N THR A 28 3.81 6.15 13.89
CA THR A 28 5.14 6.72 13.62
C THR A 28 6.00 5.76 12.79
N LEU A 29 7.05 6.29 12.16
CA LEU A 29 8.01 5.47 11.41
C LEU A 29 8.62 4.35 12.27
N GLN A 30 8.92 4.63 13.54
CA GLN A 30 9.48 3.63 14.45
C GLN A 30 8.48 2.51 14.76
N GLN A 31 7.20 2.85 14.98
CA GLN A 31 6.14 1.88 15.18
C GLN A 31 5.90 1.03 13.94
N LEU A 32 5.92 1.62 12.74
CA LEU A 32 5.80 0.89 11.48
C LEU A 32 6.95 -0.09 11.29
N ARG A 33 8.19 0.34 11.52
CA ARG A 33 9.36 -0.55 11.44
C ARG A 33 9.26 -1.74 12.40
N SER A 34 8.85 -1.49 13.64
CA SER A 34 8.69 -2.53 14.67
C SER A 34 7.58 -3.52 14.30
N LYS A 35 6.37 -3.02 13.98
CA LYS A 35 5.20 -3.86 13.66
C LYS A 35 5.37 -4.67 12.39
N LEU A 36 6.00 -4.08 11.36
CA LEU A 36 6.18 -4.73 10.06
C LEU A 36 7.49 -5.51 9.97
N LYS A 37 8.33 -5.47 11.01
CA LYS A 37 9.70 -6.02 11.03
C LYS A 37 10.48 -5.66 9.76
N ALA A 38 10.39 -4.39 9.36
CA ALA A 38 10.87 -3.90 8.08
C ALA A 38 11.89 -2.77 8.24
N SER A 39 12.81 -2.68 7.29
CA SER A 39 13.78 -1.58 7.25
C SER A 39 13.09 -0.24 6.99
N ARG A 40 13.74 0.87 7.36
CA ARG A 40 13.25 2.23 7.04
C ARG A 40 12.96 2.37 5.54
N ARG A 41 13.87 1.88 4.68
CA ARG A 41 13.75 1.93 3.22
C ARG A 41 12.52 1.14 2.73
N THR A 42 12.29 -0.04 3.29
CA THR A 42 11.13 -0.88 2.96
C THR A 42 9.83 -0.17 3.32
N VAL A 43 9.74 0.40 4.53
CA VAL A 43 8.54 1.15 4.96
C VAL A 43 8.25 2.32 4.04
N PHE A 44 9.26 3.10 3.62
CA PHE A 44 9.05 4.19 2.66
C PHE A 44 8.59 3.70 1.29
N ARG A 45 9.13 2.57 0.82
CA ARG A 45 8.69 1.94 -0.42
C ARG A 45 7.22 1.52 -0.34
N ASP A 46 6.82 0.91 0.78
CA ASP A 46 5.44 0.47 0.98
C ASP A 46 4.47 1.66 1.12
N LEU A 47 4.88 2.75 1.80
CA LEU A 47 4.11 3.99 1.88
C LEU A 47 3.93 4.65 0.50
N ALA A 48 4.97 4.64 -0.33
CA ALA A 48 4.89 5.13 -1.71
C ALA A 48 3.97 4.25 -2.57
N ALA A 49 4.03 2.93 -2.40
CA ALA A 49 3.17 1.99 -3.10
C ALA A 49 1.69 2.19 -2.76
N LEU A 50 1.35 2.58 -1.52
CA LEU A 50 -0.02 3.00 -1.19
C LEU A 50 -0.47 4.19 -2.04
N GLY A 51 0.41 5.18 -2.23
CA GLY A 51 0.14 6.33 -3.11
C GLY A 51 -0.10 5.92 -4.57
N ASP A 52 0.72 5.01 -5.10
CA ASP A 52 0.56 4.45 -6.45
C ASP A 52 -0.77 3.69 -6.61
N LEU A 53 -1.29 3.11 -5.53
CA LEU A 53 -2.60 2.44 -5.46
C LEU A 53 -3.76 3.43 -5.22
N GLY A 54 -3.48 4.73 -5.14
CA GLY A 54 -4.47 5.80 -4.93
C GLY A 54 -4.86 6.03 -3.47
N ILE A 55 -4.17 5.39 -2.52
CA ILE A 55 -4.40 5.55 -1.09
C ILE A 55 -3.55 6.69 -0.58
N LYS A 56 -4.20 7.80 -0.21
CA LYS A 56 -3.50 8.98 0.32
C LYS A 56 -3.05 8.72 1.76
N VAL A 57 -1.74 8.83 1.97
CA VAL A 57 -1.10 8.83 3.29
C VAL A 57 -0.81 10.27 3.68
N ASP A 58 -1.38 10.70 4.80
CA ASP A 58 -1.16 12.01 5.40
C ASP A 58 -0.18 11.87 6.58
N LEU A 59 0.68 12.88 6.78
CA LEU A 59 1.52 12.98 7.97
C LEU A 59 0.80 13.84 9.01
N THR A 60 0.60 13.30 10.20
CA THR A 60 -0.01 13.99 11.34
C THR A 60 0.95 14.02 12.53
N ASP A 61 0.56 14.74 13.57
CA ASP A 61 1.12 14.74 14.92
C ASP A 61 1.27 13.34 15.54
N LYS A 62 0.47 12.36 15.09
CA LYS A 62 0.54 10.94 15.52
C LYS A 62 1.33 10.05 14.56
N GLY A 63 1.99 10.63 13.56
CA GLY A 63 2.73 9.93 12.51
C GLY A 63 1.93 9.80 11.21
N TYR A 64 2.19 8.76 10.43
CA TYR A 64 1.51 8.53 9.16
C TYR A 64 0.09 8.03 9.41
N LYS A 65 -0.89 8.49 8.63
CA LYS A 65 -2.29 8.07 8.71
C LYS A 65 -2.90 7.97 7.32
N ILE A 66 -3.89 7.09 7.16
CA ILE A 66 -4.77 7.09 5.98
C ILE A 66 -6.18 7.48 6.41
N LYS A 67 -6.90 8.22 5.55
CA LYS A 67 -8.30 8.61 5.81
C LYS A 67 -9.30 7.48 5.55
N VAL A 68 -8.91 6.50 4.74
CA VAL A 68 -9.74 5.36 4.38
C VAL A 68 -9.61 4.25 5.42
N ASN A 69 -10.71 3.56 5.70
CA ASN A 69 -10.68 2.39 6.58
C ASN A 69 -10.01 1.18 5.87
N ALA A 70 -9.70 0.13 6.63
CA ALA A 70 -9.00 -1.05 6.10
C ALA A 70 -9.80 -1.78 5.00
N ALA A 71 -11.14 -1.77 5.07
CA ALA A 71 -12.01 -2.41 4.07
C ALA A 71 -11.96 -1.65 2.73
N THR A 72 -12.05 -0.33 2.77
CA THR A 72 -11.91 0.53 1.60
C THR A 72 -10.51 0.42 1.00
N CYS A 73 -9.46 0.40 1.82
CA CYS A 73 -8.10 0.15 1.32
C CYS A 73 -8.03 -1.21 0.60
N ARG A 74 -8.55 -2.29 1.19
CA ARG A 74 -8.57 -3.62 0.55
C ARG A 74 -9.22 -3.57 -0.82
N LYS A 75 -10.40 -2.94 -0.92
CA LYS A 75 -11.13 -2.81 -2.18
C LYS A 75 -10.30 -2.06 -3.23
N MET A 76 -9.70 -0.93 -2.87
CA MET A 76 -8.85 -0.15 -3.78
C MET A 76 -7.64 -0.94 -4.29
N ILE A 77 -7.00 -1.72 -3.42
CA ILE A 77 -5.87 -2.57 -3.81
C ILE A 77 -6.31 -3.65 -4.80
N ILE A 78 -7.43 -4.33 -4.51
CA ILE A 78 -7.99 -5.35 -5.42
C ILE A 78 -8.35 -4.73 -6.76
N ASP A 79 -9.14 -3.65 -6.77
CA ASP A 79 -9.60 -2.98 -7.99
C ASP A 79 -8.43 -2.55 -8.88
N ARG A 80 -7.37 -1.98 -8.28
CA ARG A 80 -6.15 -1.58 -9.01
C ARG A 80 -5.36 -2.77 -9.54
N THR A 81 -5.28 -3.85 -8.78
CA THR A 81 -4.56 -5.07 -9.19
C THR A 81 -5.28 -5.74 -10.35
N THR A 82 -6.60 -5.91 -10.25
CA THR A 82 -7.44 -6.46 -11.33
C THR A 82 -7.31 -5.61 -12.59
N LYS A 83 -7.44 -4.28 -12.48
CA LYS A 83 -7.29 -3.39 -13.64
C LYS A 83 -5.90 -3.49 -14.30
N SER A 84 -4.86 -3.65 -13.50
CA SER A 84 -3.49 -3.79 -14.01
C SER A 84 -3.29 -5.14 -14.71
N LEU A 85 -3.89 -6.20 -14.16
CA LEU A 85 -3.89 -7.53 -14.77
C LEU A 85 -4.65 -7.53 -16.09
N ASP A 86 -5.84 -6.92 -16.14
CA ASP A 86 -6.66 -6.79 -17.36
C ASP A 86 -5.90 -6.04 -18.45
N GLN A 87 -5.17 -4.97 -18.09
CA GLN A 87 -4.33 -4.22 -19.02
C GLN A 87 -3.18 -5.08 -19.58
N LEU A 88 -2.51 -5.88 -18.74
CA LEU A 88 -1.45 -6.78 -19.17
C LEU A 88 -1.99 -7.87 -20.10
N LEU A 89 -3.09 -8.53 -19.73
CA LEU A 89 -3.74 -9.55 -20.56
C LEU A 89 -4.19 -8.96 -21.91
N SER A 90 -4.77 -7.76 -21.90
CA SER A 90 -5.17 -7.06 -23.13
C SER A 90 -3.97 -6.68 -24.00
N SER A 91 -2.80 -6.43 -23.41
CA SER A 91 -1.57 -6.14 -24.16
C SER A 91 -0.88 -7.40 -24.69
N CYS A 92 -1.09 -8.57 -24.07
CA CYS A 92 -0.55 -9.85 -24.52
C CYS A 92 -1.44 -10.55 -25.57
N LEU A 93 -2.74 -10.21 -25.63
CA LEU A 93 -3.71 -10.71 -26.61
C LEU A 93 -3.74 -9.87 -27.91
N LYS A 94 -2.85 -8.88 -28.04
CA LYS A 94 -2.57 -8.14 -29.28
C LYS A 94 -1.24 -8.59 -29.86
#